data_AF-A0A3D0USH8-F1
#
_entry.id   AF-A0A3D0USH8-F1
#
_cell.length_a   1.000
_cell.length_b   1.000
_cell.length_c   1.000
_cell.angle_alpha   90.00
_cell.angle_beta   90.00
_cell.angle_gamma   90.00
#
_symmetry.space_group_name_H-M   'P 1'
#
loop_
_entity.id
_entity.type
_entity.pdbx_description
1 polymer ?
#
loop_
_entity_poly.entity_id
_entity_poly.type
_entity_poly.pdbx_seq_one_letter_code
_entity_poly.pdbx_strand_id
1 'polypeptide(L)' 'MARHYITVIGNKYNKDTPTKLIFAFHGRTNPNTMVRTYYDVEEASNGNAIIVYPSGLPEEGPKRNWSNG' A
#
# COMPACT_ATOMS: atom_id res chain seq x y z
N MET A 1 3.29 20.40 -3.86
CA MET A 1 3.47 18.94 -4.06
C MET A 1 2.19 18.23 -3.64
N ALA A 2 1.62 17.38 -4.48
CA ALA A 2 0.40 16.63 -4.16
C ALA A 2 0.75 15.32 -3.41
N ARG A 3 -0.09 14.92 -2.46
CA ARG A 3 0.03 13.62 -1.78
C ARG A 3 -0.87 12.62 -2.48
N HIS A 4 -0.33 11.43 -2.79
CA HIS A 4 -1.06 10.36 -3.46
C HIS A 4 -1.10 9.11 -2.59
N TYR A 5 -2.17 8.33 -2.73
CA TYR A 5 -2.33 7.04 -2.07
C TYR A 5 -3.23 6.14 -2.89
N ILE A 6 -3.16 4.84 -2.64
CA ILE A 6 -4.12 3.85 -3.13
C ILE A 6 -4.92 3.37 -1.92
N THR A 7 -6.24 3.29 -2.06
CA THR A 7 -7.10 2.66 -1.06
C THR A 7 -7.78 1.45 -1.67
N VAL A 8 -7.73 0.33 -0.96
CA VAL A 8 -8.44 -0.89 -1.28
C VAL A 8 -9.47 -1.14 -0.19
N ILE A 9 -10.72 -1.31 -0.59
CA ILE A 9 -11.80 -1.72 0.29
C ILE A 9 -12.01 -3.21 0.06
N GLY A 10 -11.78 -4.02 1.10
CA GLY A 10 -11.96 -5.47 1.01
C GLY A 10 -13.39 -5.84 0.65
N ASN A 11 -13.57 -6.91 -0.12
CA ASN A 11 -14.87 -7.34 -0.64
C ASN A 11 -15.87 -7.80 0.45
N LYS A 12 -15.43 -8.00 1.70
CA LYS A 12 -16.29 -8.30 2.85
C LYS A 12 -16.52 -7.07 3.74
N TYR A 13 -16.14 -5.88 3.29
CA TYR A 13 -16.42 -4.65 4.01
C TYR A 13 -17.92 -4.49 4.27
N ASN A 14 -18.26 -4.17 5.51
CA ASN A 14 -19.60 -3.83 5.94
C ASN A 14 -19.53 -2.59 6.82
N LYS A 15 -20.32 -1.57 6.49
CA LYS A 15 -20.36 -0.28 7.22
C LYS A 15 -20.84 -0.42 8.67
N ASP A 16 -21.61 -1.46 8.97
CA ASP A 16 -22.20 -1.71 10.29
C ASP A 16 -21.30 -2.62 11.17
N THR A 17 -20.17 -3.09 10.63
CA THR A 17 -19.19 -3.93 11.36
C THR A 17 -17.85 -3.19 11.49
N PRO A 18 -17.24 -3.12 12.69
CA PRO A 18 -15.89 -2.58 12.83
C PRO A 18 -14.88 -3.29 11.91
N THR A 19 -14.22 -2.51 11.06
CA THR A 19 -13.28 -3.01 10.05
C THR A 19 -11.86 -2.57 10.37
N LYS A 20 -10.87 -3.43 10.14
CA LYS A 20 -9.45 -3.10 10.31
C LYS A 20 -9.02 -2.06 9.27
N LEU A 21 -8.25 -1.06 9.69
CA LEU A 21 -7.56 -0.12 8.81
C LEU A 21 -6.06 -0.43 8.82
N ILE A 22 -5.49 -0.73 7.66
CA ILE A 22 -4.08 -1.11 7.52
C ILE A 22 -3.37 -0.09 6.65
N PHE A 23 -2.21 0.39 7.11
CA PHE A 23 -1.31 1.24 6.33
C PHE A 23 -0.09 0.41 5.89
N ALA A 24 0.04 0.20 4.59
CA ALA A 24 1.13 -0.56 3.99
C ALA A 24 2.11 0.40 3.29
N PHE A 25 3.12 0.83 4.03
CA PHE A 25 4.16 1.73 3.53
C PHE A 25 5.17 0.97 2.67
N HIS A 26 5.56 1.57 1.55
CA HIS A 26 6.68 1.06 0.77
C HIS A 26 8.02 1.51 1.35
N GLY A 27 9.05 0.70 1.10
CA GLY A 27 10.44 1.11 1.33
C GLY A 27 10.92 2.13 0.28
N ARG A 28 12.17 2.57 0.39
CA ARG A 28 12.74 3.63 -0.46
C ARG A 28 12.63 3.38 -1.98
N THR A 29 12.69 2.13 -2.40
CA THR A 29 13.04 1.77 -3.77
C THR A 29 11.85 1.53 -4.69
N ASN A 30 10.75 0.97 -4.17
CA ASN A 30 9.58 0.61 -4.97
C ASN A 30 8.41 1.54 -4.62
N PRO A 31 7.64 2.03 -5.60
CA PRO A 31 6.45 2.86 -5.33
C PRO A 31 5.32 2.03 -4.71
N ASN A 32 4.33 2.73 -4.16
CA ASN A 32 3.12 2.14 -3.57
C ASN A 32 2.37 1.18 -4.52
N THR A 33 2.37 1.46 -5.84
CA THR A 33 1.79 0.60 -6.87
C THR A 33 2.48 -0.75 -6.98
N MET A 34 3.81 -0.80 -6.78
CA MET A 34 4.60 -2.02 -6.88
C MET A 34 4.49 -2.85 -5.60
N VAL A 35 4.66 -2.25 -4.41
CA VAL A 35 4.55 -3.03 -3.16
C VAL A 35 3.18 -3.69 -2.98
N ARG A 36 2.13 -3.06 -3.51
CA ARG A 36 0.79 -3.63 -3.51
C ARG A 36 0.74 -5.02 -4.13
N THR A 37 1.57 -5.29 -5.16
CA THR A 37 1.51 -6.55 -5.90
C THR A 37 2.25 -7.71 -5.23
N TYR A 38 3.07 -7.45 -4.19
CA TYR A 38 3.93 -8.50 -3.62
C TYR A 38 3.99 -8.53 -2.08
N TYR A 39 3.28 -7.64 -1.38
CA TYR A 39 3.12 -7.74 0.07
C TYR A 39 1.98 -8.67 0.51
N ASP A 40 1.09 -9.06 -0.41
CA ASP A 40 -0.04 -9.97 -0.17
C ASP A 40 -0.98 -9.56 0.99
N VAL A 41 -0.99 -8.27 1.35
CA VAL A 41 -1.80 -7.74 2.48
C VAL A 41 -3.29 -7.90 2.21
N GLU A 42 -3.73 -7.72 0.96
CA GLU A 42 -5.12 -7.89 0.56
C GLU A 42 -5.59 -9.33 0.80
N GLU A 43 -4.78 -10.32 0.40
CA GLU A 43 -5.05 -11.74 0.62
C GLU A 43 -5.03 -12.09 2.11
N ALA A 44 -3.98 -11.68 2.83
CA ALA A 44 -3.84 -11.92 4.26
C ALA A 44 -4.98 -11.29 5.10
N SER A 45 -5.61 -10.23 4.59
CA SER A 45 -6.77 -9.60 5.22
C SER A 45 -8.07 -10.40 5.08
N ASN A 46 -8.10 -11.41 4.20
CA ASN A 46 -9.28 -12.22 3.87
C ASN A 46 -10.51 -11.38 3.48
N GLY A 47 -10.27 -10.22 2.86
CA GLY A 47 -11.30 -9.28 2.40
C GLY A 47 -11.95 -8.44 3.51
N ASN A 48 -11.49 -8.52 4.77
CA ASN A 48 -12.07 -7.81 5.91
C ASN A 48 -11.15 -6.69 6.44
N ALA A 49 -10.67 -5.85 5.53
CA ALA A 49 -9.90 -4.66 5.88
C ALA A 49 -10.09 -3.54 4.83
N ILE A 50 -9.88 -2.31 5.29
CA ILE A 50 -9.56 -1.18 4.42
C ILE A 50 -8.03 -1.06 4.45
N ILE A 51 -7.40 -1.07 3.27
CA ILE A 51 -5.94 -1.04 3.15
C ILE A 51 -5.55 0.22 2.40
N VAL A 52 -4.63 0.99 2.97
CA VAL A 52 -4.09 2.20 2.38
C VAL A 52 -2.61 1.97 2.06
N TYR A 53 -2.23 2.25 0.82
CA TYR A 53 -0.84 2.28 0.36
C TYR A 53 -0.44 3.72 0.03
N PRO A 54 0.10 4.48 1.01
CA PRO A 54 0.57 5.85 0.77
C PRO A 54 1.74 5.87 -0.21
N SER A 55 1.77 6.85 -1.10
CA SER A 55 2.94 7.15 -1.92
C SER A 55 3.84 8.13 -1.18
N GLY A 56 5.10 7.75 -0.99
CA GLY A 56 6.14 8.63 -0.46
C GLY A 56 6.34 9.84 -1.37
N LEU A 57 6.79 10.96 -0.78
CA LEU A 57 7.21 12.11 -1.58
C LEU A 57 8.57 11.81 -2.23
N PRO A 58 8.89 12.43 -3.38
CA PRO A 58 10.22 12.38 -3.93
C PRO A 58 11.26 12.82 -2.89
N GLU A 59 12.31 12.04 -2.72
CA GLU A 59 13.47 12.36 -1.89
C GLU A 59 14.55 13.00 -2.78
N GLU A 60 15.27 14.00 -2.28
CA GLU A 60 16.44 14.53 -2.97
C GLU A 60 17.60 13.52 -2.91
N GLY A 61 18.30 13.32 -4.03
CA GLY A 61 19.46 12.42 -4.11
C GLY A 61 19.42 11.40 -5.27
N PRO A 62 20.42 10.51 -5.37
CA PRO A 62 20.52 9.57 -6.48
C PRO A 62 19.34 8.58 -6.47
N LYS A 63 18.74 8.38 -7.64
CA LYS A 63 17.73 7.35 -7.86
C LYS A 63 18.33 5.98 -7.57
N ARG A 64 17.65 5.20 -6.72
CA ARG A 64 18.00 3.82 -6.40
C ARG A 64 16.87 2.94 -6.90
N ASN A 65 17.23 1.92 -7.68
CA ASN A 65 16.30 0.90 -8.17
C ASN A 65 16.75 -0.45 -7.62
N TRP A 66 15.79 -1.33 -7.35
CA TRP A 66 16.09 -2.72 -7.03
C TRP A 66 16.48 -3.40 -8.35
N SER A 67 17.70 -3.92 -8.44
CA SER A 67 18.09 -4.85 -9.51
C SER A 67 17.95 -6.28 -8.98
N ASN A 68 17.22 -7.13 -9.69
CA ASN A 68 17.34 -8.58 -9.46
C ASN A 68 18.77 -8.95 -9.86
N GLY A 69 19.55 -9.45 -8.89
CA GLY A 69 20.82 -10.11 -9.17
C GLY A 69 20.61 -11.42 -9.93
#